data_AF-A0A955BU05-F1
#
_entry.id   AF-A0A955BU05-F1
#
_cell.length_a   1.000
_cell.length_b   1.000
_cell.length_c   1.000
_cell.angle_alpha   90.00
_cell.angle_beta   90.00
_cell.angle_gamma   90.00
#
_symmetry.space_group_name_H-M   'P 1'
#
loop_
_entity.id
_entity.type
_entity.pdbx_description
1 polymer ?
#
loop_
_entity_poly.entity_id
_entity_poly.type
_entity_poly.pdbx_seq_one_letter_code
_entity_poly.pdbx_strand_id
1 'polypeptide(L)'
;MGNPTNQLDQIKQVVITAVLGDDELGDRLVLKGGNLLQYAYGLYARASKDVDISIDGQFEDEAALRDRVYRSLATAFRAIGLVVIDFKFDKVPPRLSPDLEPFWGGYCCEFKLVPLEKHELSQGNEESARRYAVDVGGRTTFQIDFSNHEFCDDKEPFVIDGHTVYGGSVCQVAH
;
A
#
# COMPACT_ATOMS: atom_id res chain seq x y z
N MET A 1 4.04 15.67 20.34
CA MET A 1 4.95 14.68 19.74
C MET A 1 4.24 13.35 19.75
N GLY A 2 3.72 12.91 18.59
CA GLY A 2 3.13 11.58 18.46
C GLY A 2 4.23 10.51 18.54
N ASN A 3 3.93 9.37 19.14
CA ASN A 3 4.85 8.25 19.24
C ASN A 3 5.14 7.73 17.81
N PRO A 4 6.41 7.64 17.35
CA PRO A 4 6.73 7.32 15.95
C PRO A 4 6.17 5.97 15.47
N THR A 5 6.00 5.01 16.39
CA THR A 5 5.33 3.73 16.11
C THR A 5 3.86 3.90 15.71
N ASN A 6 3.14 4.85 16.33
CA ASN A 6 1.72 5.10 16.05
C ASN A 6 1.53 5.75 14.66
N GLN A 7 2.44 6.65 14.26
CA GLN A 7 2.31 7.34 12.98
C GLN A 7 2.53 6.41 11.78
N LEU A 8 3.53 5.53 11.83
CA LEU A 8 3.75 4.55 10.76
C LEU A 8 2.57 3.57 10.66
N ASP A 9 2.05 3.10 11.79
CA ASP A 9 0.89 2.22 11.81
C ASP A 9 -0.37 2.91 11.24
N GLN A 10 -0.60 4.19 11.55
CA GLN A 10 -1.69 4.98 10.95
C GLN A 10 -1.55 5.08 9.42
N ILE A 11 -0.35 5.36 8.91
CA ILE A 11 -0.10 5.47 7.47
C ILE A 11 -0.40 4.13 6.78
N LYS A 12 0.04 3.02 7.37
CA LYS A 12 -0.27 1.68 6.85
C LYS A 12 -1.76 1.38 6.84
N GLN A 13 -2.48 1.69 7.93
CA GLN A 13 -3.93 1.48 7.99
C GLN A 13 -4.65 2.27 6.90
N VAL A 14 -4.26 3.52 6.67
CA VAL A 14 -4.81 4.37 5.60
C VAL A 14 -4.51 3.76 4.23
N VAL A 15 -3.29 3.28 3.98
CA VAL A 15 -2.93 2.59 2.73
C VAL A 15 -3.80 1.35 2.52
N ILE A 16 -3.87 0.47 3.52
CA ILE A 16 -4.55 -0.81 3.40
C ILE A 16 -6.04 -0.59 3.17
N THR A 17 -6.68 0.28 3.95
CA THR A 17 -8.11 0.59 3.81
C THR A 17 -8.42 1.32 2.51
N ALA A 18 -7.57 2.24 2.06
CA ALA A 18 -7.76 2.95 0.79
C ALA A 18 -7.64 2.04 -0.43
N VAL A 19 -6.67 1.11 -0.41
CA VAL A 19 -6.39 0.24 -1.56
C VAL A 19 -7.30 -0.98 -1.59
N LEU A 20 -7.48 -1.66 -0.45
CA LEU A 20 -8.32 -2.88 -0.37
C LEU A 20 -9.81 -2.59 -0.23
N GLY A 21 -10.17 -1.38 0.23
CA GLY A 21 -11.55 -0.93 0.32
C GLY A 21 -12.09 -0.27 -0.96
N ASP A 22 -11.29 -0.18 -2.02
CA ASP A 22 -11.75 0.29 -3.32
C ASP A 22 -12.51 -0.83 -4.04
N ASP A 23 -13.75 -0.56 -4.47
CA ASP A 23 -14.67 -1.57 -5.00
C ASP A 23 -14.15 -2.36 -6.21
N GLU A 24 -13.25 -1.82 -7.04
CA GLU A 24 -12.73 -2.56 -8.21
C GLU A 24 -11.31 -3.09 -8.00
N LEU A 25 -10.59 -2.59 -6.98
CA LEU A 25 -9.31 -3.15 -6.58
C LEU A 25 -9.47 -4.30 -5.58
N GLY A 26 -10.29 -4.09 -4.55
CA GLY A 26 -10.45 -4.97 -3.39
C GLY A 26 -10.93 -6.39 -3.73
N ASP A 27 -11.65 -6.55 -4.84
CA ASP A 27 -12.06 -7.88 -5.32
C ASP A 27 -10.86 -8.76 -5.70
N ARG A 28 -9.76 -8.13 -6.11
CA ARG A 28 -8.57 -8.76 -6.69
C ARG A 28 -7.31 -8.56 -5.86
N LEU A 29 -7.41 -7.87 -4.73
CA LEU A 29 -6.26 -7.59 -3.87
C LEU A 29 -6.50 -8.20 -2.50
N VAL A 30 -5.47 -8.82 -1.93
CA VAL A 30 -5.51 -9.30 -0.56
C VAL A 30 -4.27 -8.85 0.20
N LEU A 31 -4.45 -8.51 1.49
CA LEU A 31 -3.32 -8.21 2.36
C LEU A 31 -2.51 -9.49 2.61
N LYS A 32 -1.18 -9.37 2.63
CA LYS A 32 -0.28 -10.48 2.99
C LYS A 32 0.84 -10.05 3.93
N GLY A 33 1.70 -11.00 4.27
CA GLY A 33 2.93 -10.78 5.01
C GLY A 33 2.71 -10.28 6.44
N GLY A 34 3.69 -9.51 6.94
CA GLY A 34 3.69 -9.05 8.33
C GLY A 34 2.53 -8.13 8.70
N ASN A 35 2.00 -7.37 7.72
CA ASN A 35 0.84 -6.49 7.97
C ASN A 35 -0.43 -7.31 8.19
N LEU A 36 -0.64 -8.40 7.45
CA LEU A 36 -1.74 -9.33 7.71
C LEU A 36 -1.64 -9.93 9.12
N LEU A 37 -0.45 -10.43 9.50
CA LEU A 37 -0.23 -10.99 10.84
C LEU A 37 -0.51 -9.98 11.96
N GLN A 38 -0.11 -8.72 11.76
CA GLN A 38 -0.36 -7.64 12.70
C GLN A 38 -1.86 -7.33 12.82
N TYR A 39 -2.57 -7.11 11.71
CA TYR A 39 -3.92 -6.56 11.72
C TYR A 39 -5.03 -7.62 11.85
N ALA A 40 -4.85 -8.82 11.29
CA ALA A 40 -5.84 -9.88 11.39
C ALA A 40 -5.66 -10.74 12.66
N TYR A 41 -4.41 -10.98 13.08
CA TYR A 41 -4.11 -11.93 14.17
C TYR A 41 -3.47 -11.31 15.41
N GLY A 42 -3.24 -9.98 15.43
CA GLY A 42 -2.65 -9.29 16.58
C GLY A 42 -1.20 -9.69 16.86
N LEU A 43 -0.51 -10.28 15.89
CA LEU A 43 0.86 -10.78 16.03
C LEU A 43 1.85 -9.67 15.70
N TYR A 44 2.37 -9.03 16.74
CA TYR A 44 3.40 -8.00 16.64
C TYR A 44 4.79 -8.62 16.45
N ALA A 45 5.04 -9.19 15.26
CA ALA A 45 6.41 -9.34 14.78
C ALA A 45 7.00 -7.94 14.51
N ARG A 46 8.30 -7.83 14.19
CA ARG A 46 8.84 -6.58 13.60
C ARG A 46 8.12 -6.34 12.28
N ALA A 47 6.96 -5.68 12.32
CA ALA A 47 6.12 -5.46 11.16
C ALA A 47 6.94 -4.69 10.12
N SER A 48 6.87 -5.15 8.87
CA SER A 48 7.55 -4.50 7.74
C SER A 48 7.27 -3.00 7.74
N LYS A 49 8.20 -2.16 7.27
CA LYS A 49 7.88 -0.74 7.08
C LYS A 49 6.97 -0.52 5.86
N ASP A 50 6.94 -1.51 4.97
CA ASP A 50 6.20 -1.54 3.71
C ASP A 50 4.84 -2.21 3.89
N VAL A 51 3.98 -2.08 2.89
CA VAL A 51 2.71 -2.83 2.78
C VAL A 51 2.81 -3.82 1.64
N ASP A 52 2.64 -5.11 1.96
CA ASP A 52 2.65 -6.20 1.00
C ASP A 52 1.22 -6.61 0.65
N ILE A 53 0.90 -6.57 -0.65
CA ILE A 53 -0.41 -6.92 -1.20
C ILE A 53 -0.22 -7.98 -2.28
N SER A 54 -1.06 -9.01 -2.27
CA SER A 54 -1.14 -9.95 -3.37
C SER A 54 -2.19 -9.53 -4.39
N ILE A 55 -1.91 -9.79 -5.66
CA ILE A 55 -2.85 -9.63 -6.77
C ILE A 55 -3.38 -10.99 -7.19
N ASP A 56 -4.70 -11.10 -7.26
CA ASP A 56 -5.41 -12.19 -7.91
C ASP A 56 -5.49 -11.97 -9.43
N GLY A 57 -4.77 -12.81 -10.17
CA GLY A 57 -4.65 -12.76 -11.62
C GLY A 57 -3.75 -11.63 -12.13
N GLN A 58 -4.13 -11.01 -13.25
CA GLN A 58 -3.39 -9.92 -13.91
C GLN A 58 -4.31 -8.72 -14.21
N PHE A 59 -3.84 -7.50 -13.94
CA PHE A 59 -4.54 -6.31 -14.44
C PHE A 59 -4.14 -6.08 -15.91
N GLU A 60 -5.14 -6.02 -16.80
CA GLU A 60 -4.91 -5.83 -18.23
C GLU A 60 -4.49 -4.40 -18.57
N ASP A 61 -5.05 -3.42 -17.85
CA ASP A 61 -4.74 -2.00 -18.00
C ASP A 61 -3.93 -1.47 -16.81
N GLU A 62 -2.62 -1.44 -16.99
CA GLU A 62 -1.65 -0.92 -16.01
C GLU A 62 -1.86 0.57 -15.71
N ALA A 63 -2.25 1.37 -16.70
CA ALA A 63 -2.47 2.80 -16.51
C ALA A 63 -3.74 3.03 -15.66
N ALA A 64 -4.80 2.27 -15.92
CA ALA A 64 -6.01 2.31 -15.10
C ALA A 64 -5.73 1.86 -13.66
N LEU A 65 -4.96 0.80 -13.45
CA LEU A 65 -4.54 0.34 -12.12
C LEU A 65 -3.77 1.44 -11.39
N ARG A 66 -2.74 2.00 -12.03
CA ARG A 66 -1.93 3.10 -11.50
C ARG A 66 -2.79 4.28 -11.07
N ASP A 67 -3.65 4.76 -11.96
CA ASP A 67 -4.47 5.95 -11.74
C ASP A 67 -5.49 5.73 -10.62
N ARG A 68 -5.95 4.49 -10.47
CA ARG A 68 -6.85 4.12 -9.40
C ARG A 68 -6.14 4.08 -8.05
N VAL A 69 -5.01 3.38 -7.96
CA VAL A 69 -4.17 3.34 -6.75
C VAL A 69 -3.80 4.77 -6.33
N TYR A 70 -3.37 5.62 -7.27
CA TYR A 70 -3.08 7.02 -6.98
C TYR A 70 -4.30 7.77 -6.42
N ARG A 71 -5.47 7.67 -7.07
CA ARG A 71 -6.69 8.37 -6.63
C ARG A 71 -7.14 7.92 -5.25
N SER A 72 -7.11 6.62 -4.96
CA SER A 72 -7.54 6.07 -3.67
C SER A 72 -6.61 6.55 -2.55
N LEU A 73 -5.29 6.49 -2.76
CA LEU A 73 -4.30 7.01 -1.82
C LEU A 73 -4.41 8.54 -1.64
N ALA A 74 -4.48 9.30 -2.74
CA ALA A 74 -4.56 10.75 -2.70
C ALA A 74 -5.81 11.23 -1.97
N THR A 75 -6.96 10.56 -2.18
CA THR A 75 -8.22 10.88 -1.49
C THR A 75 -8.12 10.58 0.00
N ALA A 76 -7.66 9.38 0.36
CA ALA A 76 -7.58 8.95 1.75
C ALA A 76 -6.59 9.80 2.56
N PHE A 77 -5.40 10.07 2.02
CA PHE A 77 -4.42 10.92 2.70
C PHE A 77 -4.85 12.37 2.80
N ARG A 78 -5.53 12.91 1.78
CA ARG A 78 -6.07 14.27 1.83
C ARG A 78 -7.11 14.42 2.94
N ALA A 79 -7.94 13.40 3.17
CA ALA A 79 -8.93 13.41 4.25
C ALA A 79 -8.32 13.55 5.66
N ILE A 80 -7.05 13.14 5.83
CA ILE A 80 -6.31 13.27 7.10
C ILE A 80 -5.27 14.41 7.06
N GLY A 81 -5.36 15.33 6.10
CA GLY A 81 -4.50 16.51 6.02
C GLY A 81 -3.10 16.25 5.45
N LEU A 82 -2.91 15.17 4.70
CA LEU A 82 -1.66 14.84 4.01
C LEU A 82 -1.83 14.88 2.49
N VAL A 83 -0.75 15.15 1.77
CA VAL A 83 -0.70 15.18 0.30
C VAL A 83 0.31 14.15 -0.19
N VAL A 84 -0.12 13.32 -1.13
CA VAL A 84 0.74 12.38 -1.84
C VAL A 84 1.55 13.14 -2.91
N ILE A 85 2.88 13.06 -2.83
CA ILE A 85 3.80 13.62 -3.83
C ILE A 85 4.82 12.57 -4.28
N ASP A 86 5.56 12.87 -5.35
CA ASP A 86 6.59 11.97 -5.92
C ASP A 86 6.03 10.55 -6.19
N PHE A 87 4.76 10.44 -6.58
CA PHE A 87 4.11 9.16 -6.81
C PHE A 87 4.69 8.43 -8.02
N LYS A 88 5.11 7.18 -7.80
CA LYS A 88 5.62 6.26 -8.81
C LYS A 88 4.90 4.92 -8.68
N PHE A 89 4.68 4.29 -9.82
CA PHE A 89 4.04 3.00 -9.91
C PHE A 89 4.66 2.27 -11.10
N ASP A 90 5.52 1.30 -10.81
CA ASP A 90 6.36 0.64 -11.81
C ASP A 90 6.19 -0.87 -11.73
N LYS A 91 6.24 -1.55 -12.88
CA LYS A 91 6.30 -3.01 -12.93
C LYS A 91 7.59 -3.53 -12.29
N VAL A 92 7.45 -4.58 -11.48
CA VAL A 92 8.59 -5.25 -10.85
C VAL A 92 8.53 -6.76 -11.10
N PRO A 93 9.57 -7.34 -11.72
CA PRO A 93 10.72 -6.68 -12.34
C PRO A 93 10.34 -5.90 -13.62
N PRO A 94 11.14 -4.89 -14.03
CA PRO A 94 10.82 -4.01 -15.17
C PRO A 94 10.86 -4.73 -16.52
N ARG A 95 11.45 -5.93 -16.58
CA ARG A 95 11.41 -6.81 -17.74
C ARG A 95 11.13 -8.21 -17.22
N LEU A 96 10.07 -8.79 -17.72
CA LEU A 96 9.73 -10.18 -17.48
C LEU A 96 9.47 -10.84 -18.84
N SER A 97 9.82 -12.11 -19.00
CA SER A 97 9.47 -12.83 -20.23
C SER A 97 7.96 -13.12 -20.24
N PRO A 98 7.31 -13.15 -21.41
CA PRO A 98 5.89 -13.47 -21.52
C PRO A 98 5.50 -14.80 -20.84
N ASP A 99 6.42 -15.77 -20.80
CA ASP A 99 6.21 -17.06 -20.14
C ASP A 99 6.17 -16.98 -18.60
N LEU A 100 6.73 -15.92 -18.02
CA LEU A 100 6.80 -15.70 -16.57
C LEU A 100 5.76 -14.71 -16.06
N GLU A 101 5.24 -13.81 -16.90
CA GLU A 101 4.25 -12.78 -16.52
C GLU A 101 2.99 -13.37 -15.86
N PRO A 102 2.48 -14.53 -16.30
CA PRO A 102 1.34 -15.17 -15.66
C PRO A 102 1.63 -15.81 -14.31
N PHE A 103 2.87 -15.82 -13.81
CA PHE A 103 3.25 -16.55 -12.58
C PHE A 103 4.18 -15.76 -11.65
N TRP A 104 4.78 -14.68 -12.13
CA TRP A 104 5.75 -13.87 -11.41
C TRP A 104 5.55 -12.40 -11.78
N GLY A 105 5.78 -11.52 -10.82
CA GLY A 105 5.89 -10.09 -11.05
C GLY A 105 4.89 -9.31 -10.23
N GLY A 106 4.49 -8.16 -10.73
CA GLY A 106 3.56 -7.25 -10.08
C GLY A 106 4.06 -5.83 -10.20
N TYR A 107 3.82 -5.03 -9.17
CA TYR A 107 4.05 -3.59 -9.18
C TYR A 107 4.64 -3.12 -7.87
N CYS A 108 5.53 -2.13 -7.96
CA CYS A 108 5.99 -1.37 -6.80
C CYS A 108 5.42 0.05 -6.90
N CYS A 109 4.74 0.46 -5.83
CA CYS A 109 4.24 1.81 -5.68
C CYS A 109 5.07 2.53 -4.63
N GLU A 110 5.67 3.66 -5.00
CA GLU A 110 6.42 4.53 -4.11
C GLU A 110 5.80 5.92 -4.07
N PHE A 111 5.75 6.53 -2.89
CA PHE A 111 5.32 7.92 -2.75
C PHE A 111 5.85 8.56 -1.47
N LYS A 112 5.74 9.88 -1.36
CA LYS A 112 5.98 10.62 -0.12
C LYS A 112 4.71 11.31 0.35
N LEU A 113 4.66 11.61 1.63
CA LEU A 113 3.58 12.34 2.26
C LEU A 113 4.08 13.70 2.75
N VAL A 114 3.31 14.75 2.51
CA VAL A 114 3.60 16.11 3.00
C VAL A 114 2.36 16.65 3.70
N PRO A 115 2.48 17.34 4.85
CA PRO A 115 1.32 18.01 5.45
C PRO A 115 0.70 19.00 4.46
N LEU A 116 -0.63 18.98 4.32
CA LEU A 116 -1.37 19.79 3.35
C LEU A 116 -1.01 21.27 3.44
N GLU A 117 -0.95 21.81 4.65
CA GLU A 117 -0.54 23.20 4.92
C GLU A 117 0.87 23.51 4.39
N LYS A 118 1.82 22.57 4.47
CA LYS A 118 3.21 22.76 4.01
C LYS A 118 3.31 22.62 2.50
N HIS A 119 2.50 21.74 1.92
CA HIS A 119 2.37 21.62 0.49
C HIS A 119 1.84 22.92 -0.14
N GLU A 120 0.79 23.51 0.46
CA GLU A 120 0.23 24.79 0.02
C GLU A 120 1.24 25.96 0.14
N LEU A 121 1.99 26.01 1.24
CA LEU A 121 3.08 26.99 1.44
C LEU A 121 4.21 26.87 0.42
N SER A 122 4.36 25.71 -0.21
CA SER A 122 5.40 25.49 -1.22
C SER A 122 5.06 26.16 -2.56
N GLN A 123 3.83 26.66 -2.75
CA GLN A 123 3.39 27.42 -3.93
C GLN A 123 3.74 26.74 -5.27
N GLY A 124 3.65 25.41 -5.33
CA GLY A 124 3.96 24.61 -6.51
C GLY A 124 5.46 24.28 -6.70
N ASN A 125 6.34 24.71 -5.80
CA ASN A 125 7.75 24.30 -5.81
C ASN A 125 7.91 22.91 -5.17
N GLU A 126 8.06 21.88 -6.01
CA GLU A 126 8.20 20.50 -5.58
C GLU A 126 9.42 20.26 -4.67
N GLU A 127 10.56 20.89 -4.96
CA GLU A 127 11.76 20.75 -4.13
C GLU A 127 11.53 21.27 -2.71
N SER A 128 10.76 22.36 -2.59
CA SER A 128 10.38 22.93 -1.30
C SER A 128 9.40 22.01 -0.58
N ALA A 129 8.42 21.44 -1.28
CA ALA A 129 7.47 20.48 -0.70
C ALA A 129 8.19 19.23 -0.16
N ARG A 130 9.18 18.69 -0.89
CA ARG A 130 9.97 17.53 -0.48
C ARG A 130 10.72 17.74 0.85
N ARG A 131 11.06 18.97 1.22
CA ARG A 131 11.71 19.27 2.52
C ARG A 131 10.77 19.08 3.71
N TYR A 132 9.46 19.07 3.46
CA TYR A 132 8.43 18.82 4.46
C TYR A 132 7.92 17.39 4.42
N ALA A 133 8.60 16.48 3.71
CA ALA A 133 8.22 15.08 3.65
C ALA A 133 8.21 14.45 5.06
N VAL A 134 7.14 13.72 5.33
CA VAL A 134 6.90 13.02 6.58
C VAL A 134 7.89 11.86 6.73
N ASP A 135 8.48 11.70 7.92
CA ASP A 135 9.24 10.50 8.27
C ASP A 135 8.29 9.31 8.45
N VAL A 136 8.54 8.25 7.69
CA VAL A 136 7.84 6.96 7.71
C VAL A 136 8.80 5.89 8.22
N GLY A 137 9.19 6.01 9.49
CA GLY A 137 10.03 5.04 10.17
C GLY A 137 11.50 5.13 9.76
N GLY A 138 12.07 6.32 9.69
CA GLY A 138 13.48 6.58 9.36
C GLY A 138 13.79 6.73 7.87
N ARG A 139 12.76 6.86 7.02
CA ARG A 139 12.85 7.22 5.59
C ARG A 139 11.66 8.11 5.24
N THR A 140 11.69 8.82 4.11
CA THR A 140 10.59 9.70 3.67
C THR A 140 9.74 9.14 2.53
N THR A 141 10.20 8.05 1.90
CA THR A 141 9.45 7.30 0.88
C THR A 141 8.71 6.14 1.54
N PHE A 142 7.42 6.02 1.27
CA PHE A 142 6.61 4.86 1.61
C PHE A 142 6.48 3.97 0.38
N GLN A 143 6.50 2.65 0.59
CA GLN A 143 6.44 1.66 -0.48
C GLN A 143 5.32 0.65 -0.22
N ILE A 144 4.64 0.28 -1.31
CA ILE A 144 3.65 -0.78 -1.36
C ILE A 144 4.09 -1.74 -2.46
N ASP A 145 4.24 -3.02 -2.10
CA ASP A 145 4.59 -4.07 -3.03
C ASP A 145 3.33 -4.86 -3.38
N PHE A 146 2.98 -4.84 -4.65
CA PHE A 146 1.93 -5.67 -5.23
C PHE A 146 2.60 -6.86 -5.91
N SER A 147 2.39 -8.08 -5.40
CA SER A 147 2.97 -9.30 -5.97
C SER A 147 1.87 -10.16 -6.59
N ASN A 148 2.11 -10.67 -7.80
CA ASN A 148 1.17 -11.56 -8.47
C ASN A 148 1.16 -12.97 -7.84
N HIS A 149 0.00 -13.62 -7.83
CA HIS A 149 -0.17 -15.09 -7.65
C HIS A 149 0.27 -15.67 -6.30
N GLU A 150 0.12 -14.90 -5.22
CA GLU A 150 0.31 -15.39 -3.85
C GLU A 150 -1.04 -15.41 -3.10
N PHE A 151 -1.46 -16.56 -2.55
CA PHE A 151 -2.58 -16.68 -1.59
C PHE A 151 -3.98 -16.21 -2.03
N CYS A 152 -4.48 -16.60 -3.21
CA CYS A 152 -5.78 -16.12 -3.71
C CYS A 152 -6.95 -17.13 -3.63
N ASP A 153 -6.71 -18.41 -3.35
CA ASP A 153 -7.79 -19.42 -3.36
C ASP A 153 -8.71 -19.34 -2.13
N ASP A 154 -8.20 -18.87 -0.99
CA ASP A 154 -8.98 -18.65 0.24
C ASP A 154 -8.66 -17.25 0.80
N LYS A 155 -9.65 -16.34 0.81
CA LYS A 155 -9.54 -15.01 1.43
C LYS A 155 -10.42 -14.91 2.68
N GLU A 156 -9.87 -14.43 3.78
CA GLU A 156 -10.60 -14.23 5.04
C GLU A 156 -10.89 -12.72 5.25
N PRO A 157 -12.14 -12.34 5.57
CA PRO A 157 -12.46 -10.97 5.93
C PRO A 157 -11.99 -10.65 7.35
N PHE A 158 -11.42 -9.45 7.53
CA PHE A 158 -11.12 -8.89 8.84
C PHE A 158 -11.39 -7.37 8.84
N VAL A 159 -11.38 -6.74 10.01
CA VAL A 159 -11.74 -5.33 10.16
C VAL A 159 -10.53 -4.50 10.58
N ILE A 160 -10.23 -3.46 9.81
CA ILE A 160 -9.29 -2.39 10.18
C ILE A 160 -10.06 -1.08 10.24
N ASP A 161 -10.07 -0.43 11.40
CA ASP A 161 -10.70 0.90 11.58
C ASP A 161 -12.16 0.98 11.09
N GLY A 162 -12.93 -0.09 11.28
CA GLY A 162 -14.32 -0.18 10.82
C GLY A 162 -14.51 -0.53 9.34
N HIS A 163 -13.43 -0.68 8.57
CA HIS A 163 -13.46 -1.13 7.18
C HIS A 163 -13.21 -2.64 7.09
N THR A 164 -14.09 -3.35 6.38
CA THR A 164 -13.86 -4.75 6.01
C THR A 164 -12.80 -4.81 4.92
N VAL A 165 -11.75 -5.59 5.17
CA VAL A 165 -10.65 -5.85 4.24
C VAL A 165 -10.43 -7.36 4.16
N TYR A 166 -9.77 -7.82 3.09
CA TYR A 166 -9.52 -9.24 2.84
C TYR A 166 -8.03 -9.56 2.91
N GLY A 167 -7.71 -10.69 3.52
CA GLY A 167 -6.36 -11.21 3.65
C GLY A 167 -6.28 -12.62 3.08
N GLY A 168 -5.14 -12.99 2.50
CA GLY A 168 -4.92 -14.37 2.07
C GLY A 168 -4.90 -15.30 3.28
N SER A 169 -5.54 -16.47 3.18
CA SER A 169 -5.43 -17.50 4.20
C SER A 169 -3.96 -17.84 4.40
N VAL A 170 -3.46 -17.64 5.62
CA VAL A 170 -2.14 -18.12 5.98
C VAL A 170 -2.24 -19.64 5.91
N CYS A 171 -1.64 -20.26 4.89
CA CYS A 171 -1.38 -21.69 4.90
C CYS A 171 -0.67 -21.96 6.23
N GLN A 172 -1.38 -22.57 7.19
CA GLN A 172 -0.76 -23.06 8.40
C GLN A 172 0.35 -23.96 7.93
N VAL A 173 1.60 -23.55 8.17
CA VAL A 173 2.74 -24.46 8.03
C VAL A 173 2.56 -25.49 9.14
N ALA A 174 1.78 -26.53 8.83
CA ALA A 174 1.66 -27.71 9.66
C ALA A 174 2.91 -28.55 9.43
N HIS A 175 3.83 -28.41 10.40
CA HIS A 175 4.89 -29.34 10.84
C HIS A 175 5.56 -30.26 9.80
#